data_AF-A0A834X4T2-F1
#
_entry.id   AF-A0A834X4T2-F1
#
_cell.length_a   1.000
_cell.length_b   1.000
_cell.length_c   1.000
_cell.angle_alpha   90.00
_cell.angle_beta   90.00
_cell.angle_gamma   90.00
#
_symmetry.space_group_name_H-M   'P 1'
#
loop_
_entity.id
_entity.type
_entity.pdbx_description
1 polymer ?
#
loop_
_entity_poly.entity_id
_entity_poly.type
_entity_poly.pdbx_seq_one_letter_code
_entity_poly.pdbx_strand_id
1 'polypeptide(L)'
;MKPKHGAALTCMAEYAINIAKEKAAIAHSTLGTMVQTTPEIRLKQHYHACLEHYTDAMDNIEKVQKSYETKDFFGMNIAASALMTNVDDCETSEAPGYDPSVDLKRKNEELEYASIILMILANQLGGRHKTCLWKVQYFNIFGR
;
A
#
# COMPACT_ATOMS: atom_id res chain seq x y z
N MET A 1 30.69 3.18 -18.86
CA MET A 1 29.35 3.63 -19.30
C MET A 1 28.54 3.92 -18.05
N LYS A 2 28.18 5.17 -17.75
CA LYS A 2 27.38 5.49 -16.55
C LYS A 2 25.93 5.08 -16.81
N PRO A 3 25.27 4.31 -15.93
CA PRO A 3 23.86 3.99 -16.11
C PRO A 3 23.05 5.28 -16.15
N LYS A 4 22.17 5.42 -17.15
CA LYS A 4 21.24 6.54 -17.24
C LYS A 4 20.29 6.44 -16.04
N HIS A 5 20.17 7.51 -15.25
CA HIS A 5 19.40 7.54 -14.00
C HIS A 5 17.96 7.02 -14.16
N GLY A 6 17.34 7.21 -15.33
CA GLY A 6 16.00 6.68 -15.65
C GLY A 6 15.91 5.14 -15.64
N ALA A 7 16.92 4.42 -16.14
CA ALA A 7 16.90 2.95 -16.17
C ALA A 7 16.95 2.33 -14.76
N ALA A 8 17.61 3.01 -13.81
CA ALA A 8 17.64 2.58 -12.41
C ALA A 8 16.29 2.78 -11.72
N LEU A 9 15.60 3.90 -11.96
CA LEU A 9 14.27 4.19 -11.38
C LEU A 9 13.19 3.22 -11.88
N THR A 10 13.22 2.88 -13.17
CA THR A 10 12.33 1.88 -13.79
C THR A 10 12.48 0.51 -13.12
N CYS A 11 13.72 0.02 -12.97
CA CYS A 11 14.00 -1.25 -12.30
C CYS A 11 13.55 -1.24 -10.81
N MET A 12 13.80 -0.13 -10.09
CA MET A 12 13.34 0.02 -8.72
C MET A 12 11.81 0.04 -8.60
N ALA A 13 11.10 0.65 -9.56
CA ALA A 13 9.64 0.67 -9.59
C ALA A 13 9.07 -0.74 -9.83
N GLU A 14 9.57 -1.48 -10.81
CA GLU A 14 9.17 -2.88 -11.04
C GLU A 14 9.40 -3.75 -9.82
N TYR A 15 10.57 -3.61 -9.19
CA TYR A 15 10.89 -4.34 -7.97
C TYR A 15 9.94 -3.99 -6.82
N ALA A 16 9.70 -2.69 -6.56
CA ALA A 16 8.80 -2.25 -5.51
C ALA A 16 7.35 -2.71 -5.73
N ILE A 17 6.87 -2.71 -6.98
CA ILE A 17 5.53 -3.21 -7.32
C ILE A 17 5.43 -4.71 -7.02
N ASN A 18 6.43 -5.50 -7.39
CA ASN A 18 6.45 -6.94 -7.12
C ASN A 18 6.48 -7.24 -5.62
N ILE A 19 7.28 -6.49 -4.85
CA ILE A 19 7.29 -6.61 -3.39
C ILE A 19 5.91 -6.27 -2.80
N ALA A 20 5.29 -5.17 -3.23
CA ALA A 20 3.95 -4.80 -2.75
C ALA A 20 2.92 -5.90 -3.03
N LYS A 21 2.94 -6.49 -4.24
CA LYS A 21 2.09 -7.63 -4.62
C LYS A 21 2.28 -8.83 -3.69
N GLU A 22 3.53 -9.24 -3.48
CA GLU A 22 3.86 -10.38 -2.64
C GLU A 22 3.40 -10.16 -1.20
N LYS A 23 3.70 -8.98 -0.64
CA LYS A 23 3.35 -8.63 0.74
C LYS A 23 1.84 -8.57 0.95
N ALA A 24 1.11 -7.94 0.04
CA ALA A 24 -0.35 -7.89 0.10
C ALA A 24 -0.98 -9.29 0.02
N ALA A 25 -0.52 -10.14 -0.90
CA ALA A 25 -1.02 -11.51 -1.02
C ALA A 25 -0.76 -12.36 0.24
N ILE A 26 0.46 -12.26 0.79
CA ILE A 26 0.82 -12.95 2.04
C ILE A 26 -0.06 -12.47 3.20
N ALA A 27 -0.25 -11.16 3.34
CA ALA A 27 -1.04 -10.58 4.41
C ALA A 27 -2.53 -10.95 4.30
N HIS A 28 -3.11 -10.86 3.09
CA HIS A 28 -4.47 -11.31 2.80
C HIS A 28 -4.67 -12.78 3.18
N SER A 29 -3.74 -13.67 2.79
CA SER A 29 -3.79 -15.09 3.16
C SER A 29 -3.70 -15.30 4.68
N THR A 30 -2.86 -14.52 5.38
CA THR A 30 -2.76 -14.58 6.83
C THR A 30 -4.06 -14.16 7.51
N LEU A 31 -4.65 -13.04 7.08
CA LEU A 31 -5.93 -12.55 7.58
C LEU A 31 -7.05 -13.57 7.38
N GLY A 32 -7.12 -14.21 6.20
CA GLY A 32 -8.07 -15.30 5.95
C GLY A 32 -7.95 -16.46 6.94
N THR A 33 -6.72 -16.78 7.37
CA THR A 33 -6.49 -17.77 8.43
C THR A 33 -6.96 -17.26 9.80
N MET A 34 -6.61 -16.02 10.15
CA MET A 34 -6.99 -15.39 11.42
C MET A 34 -8.51 -15.28 11.59
N VAL A 35 -9.25 -14.95 10.53
CA VAL A 35 -10.73 -14.93 10.53
C VAL A 35 -11.32 -16.31 10.88
N GLN A 36 -10.67 -17.40 10.45
CA GLN A 36 -11.14 -18.76 10.71
C GLN A 36 -10.78 -19.25 12.12
N THR A 37 -9.61 -18.88 12.63
CA THR A 37 -9.06 -19.41 13.88
C THR A 37 -9.37 -18.56 15.11
N THR A 38 -9.71 -17.28 14.95
CA THR A 38 -10.01 -16.38 16.07
C THR A 38 -11.40 -16.67 16.66
N PRO A 39 -11.49 -17.04 17.96
CA PRO A 39 -12.76 -17.31 18.62
C PRO A 39 -13.48 -16.04 19.11
N GLU A 40 -12.72 -14.98 19.41
CA GLU A 40 -13.28 -13.73 19.92
C GLU A 40 -13.98 -12.97 18.78
N ILE A 41 -15.25 -12.65 18.98
CA ILE A 41 -16.14 -12.18 17.92
C ILE A 41 -15.69 -10.83 17.37
N ARG A 42 -15.31 -9.89 18.24
CA ARG A 42 -14.94 -8.53 17.82
C ARG A 42 -13.60 -8.52 17.08
N LEU A 43 -12.62 -9.28 17.56
CA LEU A 43 -11.33 -9.46 16.91
C LEU A 43 -11.47 -10.16 15.57
N LYS A 44 -12.37 -11.15 15.46
CA LYS A 44 -12.71 -11.78 14.19
C LYS A 44 -13.36 -10.79 13.20
N GLN A 45 -14.23 -9.90 13.67
CA GLN A 45 -14.82 -8.84 12.85
C GLN A 45 -13.76 -7.85 12.36
N HIS A 46 -12.84 -7.44 13.23
CA HIS A 46 -11.69 -6.62 12.85
C HIS A 46 -10.83 -7.29 11.76
N TYR A 47 -10.47 -8.57 11.93
CA TYR A 47 -9.71 -9.30 10.90
C TYR A 47 -10.48 -9.47 9.59
N HIS A 48 -11.81 -9.56 9.63
CA HIS A 48 -12.64 -9.59 8.43
C HIS A 48 -12.61 -8.24 7.71
N ALA A 49 -12.75 -7.13 8.42
CA ALA A 49 -12.63 -5.79 7.84
C ALA A 49 -11.24 -5.56 7.23
N CYS A 50 -10.19 -5.92 7.96
CA CYS A 50 -8.83 -5.92 7.41
C CYS A 50 -8.69 -6.76 6.14
N LEU A 51 -9.32 -7.94 6.07
CA LEU A 51 -9.29 -8.79 4.88
C LEU A 51 -9.91 -8.08 3.67
N GLU A 52 -11.01 -7.35 3.86
CA GLU A 52 -11.65 -6.53 2.83
C GLU A 52 -10.71 -5.39 2.38
N HIS A 53 -10.11 -4.66 3.32
CA HIS A 53 -9.14 -3.62 3.00
C HIS A 53 -7.92 -4.15 2.25
N TYR A 54 -7.43 -5.35 2.58
CA TYR A 54 -6.35 -6.01 1.85
C TYR A 54 -6.78 -6.50 0.46
N THR A 55 -8.06 -6.83 0.26
CA THR A 55 -8.61 -7.11 -1.07
C THR A 55 -8.57 -5.84 -1.92
N ASP A 56 -9.05 -4.71 -1.38
CA ASP A 56 -8.97 -3.41 -2.05
C ASP A 56 -7.52 -2.96 -2.29
N ALA A 57 -6.61 -3.31 -1.37
CA ALA A 57 -5.17 -3.05 -1.49
C ALA A 57 -4.59 -3.78 -2.71
N MET A 58 -4.96 -5.05 -2.91
CA MET A 58 -4.54 -5.82 -4.09
C MET A 58 -5.05 -5.17 -5.38
N ASP A 59 -6.31 -4.75 -5.43
CA ASP A 59 -6.86 -4.01 -6.58
C ASP A 59 -6.10 -2.70 -6.85
N ASN A 60 -5.72 -1.97 -5.80
CA ASN A 60 -4.93 -0.76 -5.93
C ASN A 60 -3.50 -1.04 -6.42
N ILE A 61 -2.90 -2.17 -6.05
CA ILE A 61 -1.60 -2.60 -6.59
C ILE A 61 -1.71 -2.92 -8.09
N GLU A 62 -2.80 -3.53 -8.54
CA GLU A 62 -3.06 -3.73 -9.98
C GLU A 62 -3.17 -2.40 -10.72
N LYS A 63 -3.83 -1.40 -10.12
CA LYS A 63 -3.88 -0.03 -10.67
C LYS A 63 -2.49 0.60 -10.71
N VAL A 64 -1.66 0.44 -9.68
CA VAL A 64 -0.26 0.90 -9.68
C VAL A 64 0.51 0.28 -10.84
N GLN A 65 0.42 -1.04 -11.02
CA GLN A 65 1.06 -1.77 -12.12
C GLN A 65 0.61 -1.23 -13.48
N LYS A 66 -0.70 -1.12 -13.70
CA LYS A 66 -1.27 -0.63 -14.97
C LYS A 66 -0.81 0.80 -15.28
N SER A 67 -0.90 1.70 -14.29
CA SER A 67 -0.44 3.08 -14.43
C SER A 67 1.06 3.17 -14.71
N TYR A 68 1.88 2.31 -14.09
CA TYR A 68 3.30 2.21 -14.39
C TYR A 68 3.55 1.81 -15.85
N GLU A 69 2.87 0.77 -16.33
CA GLU A 69 2.98 0.26 -17.70
C GLU A 69 2.56 1.30 -18.76
N THR A 70 1.51 2.08 -18.46
CA THR A 70 1.05 3.17 -19.34
C THR A 70 1.79 4.49 -19.12
N LYS A 71 2.83 4.51 -18.27
CA LYS A 71 3.59 5.72 -17.88
C LYS A 71 2.74 6.84 -17.28
N ASP A 72 1.57 6.50 -16.74
CA ASP A 72 0.71 7.40 -15.97
C ASP A 72 1.21 7.46 -14.52
N PHE A 73 2.30 8.18 -14.30
CA PHE A 73 2.89 8.28 -12.97
C PHE A 73 2.07 9.13 -12.00
N PHE A 74 1.06 9.86 -12.48
CA PHE A 74 0.08 10.51 -11.60
C PHE A 74 -0.91 9.50 -11.05
N GLY A 75 -1.49 8.66 -11.92
CA GLY A 75 -2.34 7.54 -11.52
C GLY A 75 -1.61 6.54 -10.62
N MET A 76 -0.34 6.24 -10.91
CA MET A 76 0.51 5.40 -10.05
C MET A 76 0.63 5.97 -8.63
N ASN A 77 0.80 7.29 -8.50
CA ASN A 77 0.91 7.95 -7.20
C ASN A 77 -0.42 7.93 -6.43
N ILE A 78 -1.55 8.16 -7.11
CA ILE A 78 -2.89 8.08 -6.48
C ILE A 78 -3.17 6.65 -6.00
N ALA A 79 -2.92 5.66 -6.85
CA ALA A 79 -3.18 4.26 -6.51
C ALA A 79 -2.29 3.80 -5.34
N ALA A 80 -1.02 4.23 -5.29
CA ALA A 80 -0.13 3.95 -4.16
C ALA A 80 -0.57 4.68 -2.88
N SER A 81 -1.15 5.88 -2.97
CA SER A 81 -1.74 6.55 -1.80
C SER A 81 -2.98 5.82 -1.28
N ALA A 82 -3.83 5.33 -2.17
CA ALA A 82 -5.01 4.54 -1.79
C ALA A 82 -4.61 3.19 -1.16
N LEU A 83 -3.51 2.58 -1.64
CA LEU A 83 -2.90 1.40 -1.02
C LEU A 83 -2.51 1.67 0.44
N MET A 84 -1.87 2.81 0.72
CA MET A 84 -1.51 3.23 2.08
C MET A 84 -2.74 3.41 2.96
N THR A 85 -3.78 4.10 2.46
CA THR A 85 -5.05 4.28 3.20
C THR A 85 -5.70 2.96 3.55
N ASN A 86 -5.73 1.97 2.66
CA ASN A 86 -6.30 0.65 2.98
C ASN A 86 -5.55 -0.06 4.12
N VAL A 87 -4.23 0.14 4.20
CA VAL A 87 -3.42 -0.41 5.30
C VAL A 87 -3.73 0.31 6.61
N ASP A 88 -3.81 1.64 6.58
CA ASP A 88 -4.16 2.47 7.74
C ASP A 88 -5.58 2.15 8.25
N ASP A 89 -6.52 1.96 7.34
CA ASP A 89 -7.91 1.60 7.65
C ASP A 89 -7.97 0.19 8.27
N CYS A 90 -7.15 -0.75 7.83
CA CYS A 90 -7.03 -2.04 8.52
C CYS A 90 -6.54 -1.85 9.96
N GLU A 91 -5.48 -1.07 10.20
CA GLU A 91 -4.95 -0.85 11.55
C GLU A 91 -5.92 -0.10 12.48
N THR A 92 -6.72 0.81 11.93
CA THR A 92 -7.68 1.63 12.68
C THR A 92 -9.09 1.05 12.74
N SER A 93 -9.41 0.05 11.92
CA SER A 93 -10.69 -0.66 11.94
C SER A 93 -10.93 -1.25 13.33
N GLU A 94 -12.19 -1.22 13.78
CA GLU A 94 -12.67 -1.43 15.15
C GLU A 94 -12.23 -2.73 15.85
N ALA A 95 -10.95 -2.88 16.20
CA ALA A 95 -10.53 -3.81 17.23
C ALA A 95 -11.11 -3.34 18.57
N PRO A 96 -11.50 -4.23 19.50
CA PRO A 96 -11.99 -3.84 20.82
C PRO A 96 -10.86 -3.31 21.71
N GLY A 97 -10.26 -2.18 21.32
CA GLY A 97 -9.18 -1.48 22.00
C GLY A 97 -7.77 -2.00 21.72
N TYR A 98 -7.60 -3.26 21.29
CA TYR A 98 -6.27 -3.86 21.05
C TYR A 98 -6.36 -5.10 20.14
N ASP A 99 -5.55 -5.12 19.07
CA ASP A 99 -5.20 -6.35 18.36
C ASP A 99 -3.86 -6.88 18.91
N PRO A 100 -3.81 -8.12 19.46
CA PRO A 100 -2.57 -8.73 19.93
C PRO A 100 -1.63 -9.16 18.79
N SER A 101 -2.07 -9.12 17.53
CA SER A 101 -1.31 -9.63 16.40
C SER A 101 -0.14 -8.71 16.03
N VAL A 102 1.02 -8.99 16.61
CA VAL A 102 2.31 -8.44 16.17
C VAL A 102 2.57 -8.73 14.69
N ASP A 103 2.05 -9.86 14.19
CA ASP A 103 2.22 -10.26 12.79
C ASP A 103 1.39 -9.38 11.83
N LEU A 104 0.14 -9.04 12.19
CA LEU A 104 -0.70 -8.13 11.38
C LEU A 104 -0.08 -6.74 11.36
N LYS A 105 0.33 -6.22 12.52
CA LYS A 105 1.01 -4.92 12.60
C LYS A 105 2.22 -4.86 11.67
N ARG A 106 3.10 -5.86 11.73
CA ARG A 106 4.28 -5.93 10.84
C ARG A 106 3.89 -5.94 9.37
N LYS A 107 2.84 -6.67 8.99
CA LYS A 107 2.38 -6.73 7.58
C LYS A 107 1.86 -5.38 7.09
N ASN A 108 1.15 -4.67 7.97
CA ASN A 108 0.70 -3.31 7.69
C ASN A 108 1.90 -2.40 7.45
N GLU A 109 2.87 -2.36 8.38
CA GLU A 109 4.10 -1.56 8.22
C GLU A 109 4.86 -1.89 6.93
N GLU A 110 5.00 -3.17 6.57
CA GLU A 110 5.67 -3.60 5.33
C GLU A 110 4.97 -3.06 4.08
N LEU A 111 3.63 -3.07 4.03
CA LEU A 111 2.86 -2.61 2.88
C LEU A 111 2.73 -1.09 2.84
N GLU A 112 2.68 -0.42 3.99
CA GLU A 112 2.76 1.04 4.12
C GLU A 112 4.09 1.55 3.55
N TYR A 113 5.22 0.96 3.95
CA TYR A 113 6.53 1.32 3.42
C TYR A 113 6.65 1.08 1.93
N ALA A 114 6.11 -0.02 1.42
CA ALA A 114 6.05 -0.27 -0.01
C ALA A 114 5.24 0.83 -0.75
N SER A 115 4.11 1.25 -0.17
CA SER A 115 3.25 2.33 -0.70
C SER A 115 3.99 3.66 -0.79
N ILE A 116 4.71 4.04 0.27
CA ILE A 116 5.52 5.25 0.33
C ILE A 116 6.62 5.22 -0.75
N ILE A 117 7.31 4.09 -0.89
CA ILE A 117 8.35 3.91 -1.92
C ILE A 117 7.74 4.06 -3.32
N LEU A 118 6.60 3.43 -3.59
CA LEU A 118 5.90 3.53 -4.87
C LEU A 118 5.47 4.97 -5.18
N MET A 119 4.97 5.70 -4.19
CA MET A 119 4.63 7.12 -4.32
C MET A 119 5.85 7.98 -4.68
N ILE A 120 6.99 7.74 -4.01
CA ILE A 120 8.25 8.45 -4.29
C ILE A 120 8.68 8.15 -5.72
N LEU A 121 8.71 6.88 -6.13
CA LEU A 121 9.11 6.47 -7.47
C LEU A 121 8.19 7.06 -8.54
N ALA A 122 6.88 7.07 -8.32
CA ALA A 122 5.91 7.72 -9.21
C ALA A 122 6.18 9.23 -9.38
N ASN A 123 6.53 9.93 -8.30
CA ASN A 123 6.89 11.35 -8.38
C ASN A 123 8.20 11.58 -9.13
N GLN A 124 9.21 10.72 -8.91
CA GLN A 124 10.50 10.81 -9.59
C GLN A 124 10.38 10.50 -11.08
N LEU A 125 9.66 9.44 -11.45
CA LEU A 125 9.44 9.04 -12.85
C LEU A 125 8.59 10.06 -13.61
N GLY A 126 7.62 10.70 -12.94
CA GLY A 126 6.82 11.79 -13.50
C GLY A 126 7.55 13.14 -13.65
N GLY A 127 8.85 13.22 -13.30
CA GLY A 127 9.62 14.46 -13.39
C GLY A 127 9.17 15.54 -12.39
N ARG A 128 8.39 15.18 -11.37
CA ARG A 128 7.77 16.10 -10.39
C ARG A 128 8.72 16.57 -9.28
N HIS A 129 10.03 16.57 -9.51
CA HIS A 129 11.03 17.04 -8.56
C HIS A 129 10.97 18.57 -8.32
N LYS A 130 10.25 19.34 -9.16
CA LYS A 130 10.27 20.81 -9.15
C LYS A 130 9.12 21.48 -8.39
N THR A 131 8.14 20.73 -7.90
CA THR A 131 7.00 21.30 -7.19
C THR A 131 6.74 20.47 -5.95
N CYS A 132 6.76 21.11 -4.77
CA CYS A 132 6.29 20.56 -3.50
C CYS A 132 4.79 20.20 -3.58
N LEU A 133 4.44 19.18 -4.34
CA LEU A 133 3.08 18.62 -4.41
C LEU A 133 2.77 17.72 -3.20
N TRP A 134 3.81 17.31 -2.46
CA TRP A 134 3.68 16.60 -1.18
C TRP A 134 2.72 17.33 -0.23
N LYS A 135 2.74 18.67 -0.18
CA LYS A 135 1.85 19.43 0.70
C LYS A 135 0.40 19.52 0.22
N VAL A 136 0.11 19.25 -1.06
CA VAL A 136 -1.23 19.40 -1.63
C VAL A 136 -1.97 18.06 -1.67
N GLN A 137 -1.30 16.96 -2.04
CA GLN A 137 -1.94 15.64 -2.04
C GLN A 137 -2.14 15.11 -0.61
N TYR A 138 -1.18 15.29 0.30
CA TYR A 138 -1.34 14.85 1.69
C TYR A 138 -2.49 15.58 2.41
N PHE A 139 -2.64 16.89 2.17
CA PHE A 139 -3.71 17.71 2.76
C PHE A 139 -5.08 17.43 2.14
N ASN A 140 -5.15 17.10 0.85
CA ASN A 140 -6.43 16.79 0.18
C ASN A 140 -6.92 15.36 0.44
N ILE A 141 -6.01 14.42 0.73
CA ILE A 141 -6.36 13.01 0.97
C ILE A 141 -6.57 12.73 2.47
N PHE A 142 -5.77 13.33 3.36
CA PHE A 142 -5.77 13.03 4.80
C PHE A 142 -6.13 14.24 5.70
N GLY A 143 -6.54 15.37 5.12
CA GLY A 143 -6.90 16.59 5.84
C GLY A 143 -8.40 16.73 6.16
N ARG A 144 -9.02 15.68 6.71
CA ARG A 144 -10.32 15.80 7.39
C ARG A 144 -10.23 15.27 8.80
#